data_AF-A0A0F9NVM3-F1
#
_entry.id   AF-A0A0F9NVM3-F1
#
_cell.length_a   1.000
_cell.length_b   1.000
_cell.length_c   1.000
_cell.angle_alpha   90.00
_cell.angle_beta   90.00
_cell.angle_gamma   90.00
#
_symmetry.space_group_name_H-M   'P 1'
#
loop_
_entity.id
_entity.type
_entity.pdbx_description
1 polymer ?
#
loop_
_entity_poly.entity_id
_entity_poly.type
_entity_poly.pdbx_seq_one_letter_code
_entity_poly.pdbx_strand_id
1 'polypeptide(L)'
;MLKDVFKPAASKSNGSKTPKFYNQEKNRCIDDMATHSNAAVRSAIASNDHTPTKVLVSMLEKEQDKTVLRLAIMNDKMPRKAVAKFVNDESDRRVEWFADDSTMIKHFKQ
;
A
#
# COMPACT_ATOMS: atom_id res chain seq x y z
N MET A 1 -9.49 -31.77 27.27
CA MET A 1 -10.10 -31.82 25.91
C MET A 1 -9.20 -31.06 24.94
N LEU A 2 -9.23 -31.32 23.62
CA LEU A 2 -8.38 -30.65 22.62
C LEU A 2 -8.47 -29.10 22.65
N LYS A 3 -9.58 -28.60 23.21
CA LYS A 3 -9.89 -27.18 23.49
C LYS A 3 -9.04 -26.54 24.60
N ASP A 4 -8.40 -27.33 25.46
CA ASP A 4 -7.54 -26.82 26.55
C ASP A 4 -6.08 -26.59 26.08
N VAL A 5 -5.70 -27.13 24.91
CA VAL A 5 -4.37 -26.96 24.29
C VAL A 5 -4.21 -25.57 23.65
N PHE A 6 -5.32 -24.91 23.30
CA PHE A 6 -5.35 -23.61 22.61
C PHE A 6 -5.70 -22.44 23.54
N LYS A 7 -5.53 -22.58 24.86
CA LYS A 7 -5.70 -21.43 25.75
C LYS A 7 -4.54 -20.46 25.48
N PRO A 8 -4.77 -19.24 24.95
CA PRO A 8 -3.67 -18.33 24.71
C PRO A 8 -3.10 -17.95 26.07
N ALA A 9 -1.79 -18.18 26.25
CA ALA A 9 -1.08 -17.51 27.33
C ALA A 9 -1.32 -16.01 27.17
N ALA A 10 -1.74 -15.33 28.24
CA ALA A 10 -1.82 -13.88 28.26
C ALA A 10 -0.41 -13.32 28.03
N SER A 11 -0.07 -13.12 26.76
CA SER A 11 1.12 -12.40 26.35
C SER A 11 0.90 -10.96 26.79
N LYS A 12 1.45 -10.62 27.95
CA LYS A 12 1.82 -9.23 28.22
C LYS A 12 2.82 -8.87 27.15
N SER A 13 2.36 -8.25 26.06
CA SER A 13 3.26 -7.67 25.08
C SER A 13 3.97 -6.51 25.79
N ASN A 14 5.13 -6.83 26.36
CA ASN A 14 6.10 -5.80 26.67
C ASN A 14 6.45 -5.18 25.33
N GLY A 15 5.85 -4.03 25.03
CA GLY A 15 6.04 -3.33 23.77
C GLY A 15 7.52 -3.06 23.58
N SER A 16 8.19 -3.93 22.82
CA SER A 16 9.54 -3.72 22.35
C SER A 16 9.52 -2.42 21.56
N LYS A 17 10.01 -1.35 22.17
CA LYS A 17 10.20 -0.07 21.48
C LYS A 17 11.33 -0.31 20.49
N THR A 18 10.98 -0.65 19.25
CA THR A 18 11.94 -0.71 18.14
C THR A 18 12.79 0.56 18.13
N PRO A 19 14.13 0.46 18.08
CA PRO A 19 15.00 1.63 18.10
C PRO A 19 14.66 2.62 16.98
N LYS A 20 14.73 3.93 17.29
CA LYS A 20 14.41 5.00 16.33
C LYS A 20 15.20 4.87 15.03
N PHE A 21 16.49 4.52 15.13
CA PHE A 21 17.37 4.31 13.99
C PHE A 21 16.86 3.21 13.04
N TYR A 22 16.43 2.06 13.59
CA TYR A 22 15.89 0.97 12.78
C TYR A 22 14.66 1.41 11.98
N ASN A 23 13.72 2.11 12.61
CA ASN A 23 12.52 2.59 11.94
C ASN A 23 12.84 3.63 10.86
N GLN A 24 13.86 4.47 11.08
CA GLN A 24 14.32 5.44 10.11
C GLN A 24 14.90 4.75 8.86
N GLU A 25 15.86 3.84 9.04
CA GLU A 25 16.48 3.12 7.92
C GLU A 25 15.49 2.21 7.19
N LYS A 26 14.59 1.55 7.93
CA LYS A 26 13.49 0.79 7.34
C LYS A 26 12.63 1.67 6.43
N ASN A 27 12.21 2.83 6.90
CA ASN A 27 11.38 3.75 6.11
C ASN A 27 12.12 4.25 4.88
N ARG A 28 13.40 4.61 5.03
CA ARG A 28 14.25 5.03 3.91
C ARG A 28 14.35 3.94 2.85
N CYS A 29 14.63 2.70 3.25
CA CYS A 29 14.73 1.57 2.32
C CYS A 29 13.40 1.35 1.57
N ILE A 30 12.26 1.45 2.24
CA ILE A 30 10.95 1.36 1.58
C ILE A 30 10.75 2.50 0.59
N ASP A 31 11.10 3.74 0.96
CA ASP A 31 10.98 4.91 0.08
C ASP A 31 11.89 4.77 -1.17
N ASP A 32 13.11 4.24 -1.00
CA ASP A 32 14.05 3.97 -2.09
C ASP A 32 13.51 2.87 -3.03
N MET A 33 12.91 1.80 -2.49
CA MET A 33 12.30 0.74 -3.29
C MET A 33 11.03 1.19 -4.01
N ALA A 34 10.24 2.08 -3.39
CA ALA A 34 9.03 2.65 -3.98
C ALA A 34 9.32 3.57 -5.17
N THR A 35 10.54 4.10 -5.25
CA THR A 35 11.00 4.98 -6.34
C THR A 35 12.06 4.33 -7.24
N HIS A 36 12.31 3.03 -7.05
CA HIS A 36 13.32 2.28 -7.77
C HIS A 36 13.07 2.27 -9.28
N SER A 37 14.13 2.30 -10.10
CA SER A 37 14.01 2.35 -11.56
C SER A 37 13.27 1.14 -12.16
N ASN A 38 13.49 -0.04 -11.59
CA ASN A 38 12.81 -1.28 -11.99
C ASN A 38 11.35 -1.33 -11.49
N ALA A 39 10.40 -1.38 -12.43
CA ALA A 39 8.97 -1.46 -12.15
C ALA A 39 8.57 -2.71 -11.35
N ALA A 40 9.30 -3.83 -11.45
CA ALA A 40 9.03 -5.03 -10.66
C ALA A 40 9.29 -4.81 -9.17
N VAL A 41 10.33 -4.03 -8.82
CA VAL A 41 10.62 -3.65 -7.42
C VAL A 41 9.50 -2.75 -6.90
N ARG A 42 9.08 -1.75 -7.67
CA ARG A 42 7.97 -0.87 -7.29
C ARG A 42 6.65 -1.64 -7.17
N SER A 43 6.39 -2.59 -8.07
CA SER A 43 5.21 -3.47 -8.02
C SER A 43 5.17 -4.27 -6.71
N ALA A 44 6.31 -4.79 -6.26
CA ALA A 44 6.41 -5.51 -5.00
C ALA A 44 6.13 -4.62 -3.77
N ILE A 45 6.50 -3.33 -3.82
CA ILE A 45 6.11 -2.36 -2.78
C ILE A 45 4.62 -2.04 -2.86
N ALA A 46 4.11 -1.79 -4.07
CA ALA A 46 2.72 -1.44 -4.29
C ALA A 46 1.73 -2.52 -3.83
N SER A 47 2.04 -3.80 -4.05
CA SER A 47 1.16 -4.92 -3.68
C SER A 47 1.35 -5.45 -2.25
N ASN A 48 2.27 -4.89 -1.47
CA ASN A 48 2.56 -5.39 -0.13
C ASN A 48 1.62 -4.75 0.93
N ASP A 49 0.91 -5.59 1.68
CA ASP A 49 -0.06 -5.18 2.72
C ASP A 49 0.56 -4.45 3.92
N HIS A 50 1.89 -4.52 4.05
CA HIS A 50 2.66 -3.82 5.07
C HIS A 50 3.32 -2.54 4.57
N THR A 51 3.12 -2.18 3.30
CA THR A 51 3.60 -0.90 2.78
C THR A 51 2.89 0.23 3.52
N PRO A 52 3.65 1.18 4.10
CA PRO A 52 3.03 2.29 4.83
C PRO A 52 2.14 3.12 3.91
N THR A 53 0.97 3.51 4.42
CA THR A 53 0.00 4.34 3.70
C THR A 53 0.61 5.60 3.06
N LYS A 54 1.55 6.26 3.74
CA LYS A 54 2.25 7.45 3.19
C LYS A 54 2.98 7.15 1.87
N VAL A 55 3.54 5.94 1.74
CA VAL A 55 4.30 5.51 0.56
C VAL A 55 3.35 5.22 -0.57
N LEU A 56 2.26 4.48 -0.29
CA LEU A 56 1.20 4.23 -1.26
C LEU A 56 0.62 5.53 -1.84
N VAL A 57 0.32 6.52 -0.98
CA VAL A 57 -0.16 7.83 -1.44
C VAL A 57 0.88 8.54 -2.33
N SER A 58 2.17 8.51 -1.96
CA SER A 58 3.21 9.09 -2.82
C SER A 58 3.34 8.33 -4.15
N MET A 59 3.11 7.02 -4.18
CA MET A 59 3.09 6.24 -5.42
C MET A 59 1.90 6.64 -6.29
N LEU A 60 0.70 6.79 -5.70
CA LEU A 60 -0.49 7.28 -6.42
C LEU A 60 -0.22 8.64 -7.10
N GLU A 61 0.44 9.55 -6.39
CA GLU A 61 0.72 10.90 -6.91
C GLU A 61 1.71 10.91 -8.08
N LYS A 62 2.72 10.01 -8.09
CA LYS A 62 3.89 10.14 -8.99
C LYS A 62 4.07 9.01 -9.98
N GLU A 63 3.52 7.82 -9.72
CA GLU A 63 3.77 6.63 -10.54
C GLU A 63 3.24 6.80 -11.96
N GLN A 64 4.08 6.40 -12.93
CA GLN A 64 3.79 6.51 -14.36
C GLN A 64 3.68 5.15 -15.04
N ASP A 65 4.03 4.07 -14.34
CA ASP A 65 3.74 2.72 -14.80
C ASP A 65 2.30 2.33 -14.44
N LYS A 66 1.48 2.08 -15.47
CA LYS A 66 0.06 1.71 -15.31
C LYS A 66 -0.13 0.49 -14.41
N THR A 67 0.73 -0.52 -14.52
CA THR A 67 0.62 -1.76 -13.75
C THR A 67 0.96 -1.51 -12.29
N VAL A 68 2.05 -0.79 -12.02
CA VAL A 68 2.45 -0.43 -10.65
C VAL A 68 1.38 0.43 -9.98
N LEU A 69 0.88 1.44 -10.70
CA LEU A 69 -0.15 2.35 -10.18
C LEU A 69 -1.44 1.59 -9.84
N ARG A 70 -1.85 0.66 -10.70
CA ARG A 70 -2.99 -0.22 -10.44
C ARG A 70 -2.81 -1.03 -9.15
N LEU A 71 -1.64 -1.64 -8.96
CA LEU A 71 -1.34 -2.40 -7.74
C LEU A 71 -1.40 -1.53 -6.49
N ALA A 72 -0.88 -0.30 -6.57
CA ALA A 72 -0.90 0.63 -5.45
C ALA A 72 -2.33 1.04 -5.09
N ILE A 73 -3.16 1.36 -6.10
CA ILE A 73 -4.56 1.71 -5.89
C ILE A 73 -5.34 0.55 -5.28
N MET A 74 -5.11 -0.68 -5.74
CA MET A 74 -5.80 -1.88 -5.27
C MET A 74 -5.28 -2.44 -3.93
N ASN A 75 -4.29 -1.81 -3.32
CA ASN A 75 -3.78 -2.23 -2.01
C ASN A 75 -4.79 -1.86 -0.90
N ASP A 76 -5.08 -2.79 0.00
CA ASP A 76 -6.05 -2.59 1.09
C ASP A 76 -5.65 -1.47 2.08
N LYS A 77 -4.37 -1.08 2.11
CA LYS A 77 -3.87 0.07 2.90
C LYS A 77 -3.99 1.40 2.18
N MET A 78 -4.39 1.41 0.90
CA MET A 78 -4.63 2.62 0.14
C MET A 78 -5.87 3.35 0.69
N PRO A 79 -5.75 4.61 1.13
CA PRO A 79 -6.90 5.35 1.64
C PRO A 79 -7.89 5.65 0.52
N ARG A 80 -9.15 5.25 0.69
CA ARG A 80 -10.24 5.56 -0.26
C ARG A 80 -10.35 7.04 -0.60
N LYS A 81 -10.07 7.94 0.36
CA LYS A 81 -10.04 9.39 0.14
C LYS A 81 -8.95 9.82 -0.86
N ALA A 82 -7.79 9.17 -0.84
CA ALA A 82 -6.71 9.47 -1.78
C ALA A 82 -7.11 9.03 -3.20
N VAL A 83 -7.70 7.83 -3.33
CA VAL A 83 -8.22 7.33 -4.60
C VAL A 83 -9.34 8.23 -5.13
N ALA A 84 -10.29 8.63 -4.29
CA ALA A 84 -11.36 9.55 -4.68
C ALA A 84 -10.82 10.91 -5.17
N LYS A 85 -9.76 11.42 -4.55
CA LYS A 85 -9.08 12.64 -5.02
C LYS A 85 -8.46 12.42 -6.41
N PHE A 86 -7.76 11.31 -6.60
CA PHE A 86 -7.16 10.95 -7.89
C PHE A 86 -8.20 10.83 -9.00
N VAL A 87 -9.29 10.08 -8.78
CA VAL A 87 -10.34 9.84 -9.79
C VAL A 87 -11.11 11.12 -10.16
N ASN A 88 -11.26 12.06 -9.22
CA ASN A 88 -11.93 13.34 -9.46
C ASN A 88 -10.99 14.44 -9.96
N ASP A 89 -9.69 14.15 -10.16
CA ASP A 89 -8.74 15.10 -10.73
C ASP A 89 -8.80 15.05 -12.26
N GLU A 90 -9.58 15.95 -12.85
CA GLU A 90 -9.75 16.06 -14.31
C GLU A 90 -8.45 16.40 -15.05
N SER A 91 -7.42 16.91 -14.34
CA SER A 91 -6.11 17.19 -14.94
C SER A 91 -5.23 15.94 -15.04
N ASP A 92 -5.55 14.89 -14.29
CA ASP A 92 -4.77 13.67 -14.24
C ASP A 92 -5.25 12.66 -15.29
N ARG A 93 -4.59 12.67 -16.46
CA ARG A 93 -4.90 11.74 -17.57
C ARG A 93 -4.75 10.27 -17.20
N ARG A 94 -4.09 9.92 -16.09
CA ARG A 94 -3.94 8.53 -15.63
C ARG A 94 -5.27 7.95 -15.15
N VAL A 95 -6.26 8.78 -14.82
CA VAL A 95 -7.63 8.32 -14.47
C VAL A 95 -8.23 7.50 -15.62
N GLU A 96 -8.01 7.92 -16.86
CA GLU A 96 -8.51 7.25 -18.07
C GLU A 96 -7.92 5.84 -18.24
N TRP A 97 -6.73 5.57 -17.69
CA TRP A 97 -6.10 4.25 -17.80
C TRP A 97 -6.96 3.12 -17.20
N PHE A 98 -7.83 3.48 -16.25
CA PHE A 98 -8.63 2.56 -15.46
C PHE A 98 -10.13 2.69 -15.70
N ALA A 99 -10.55 3.47 -16.72
CA ALA A 99 -11.97 3.69 -17.03
C ALA A 99 -12.74 2.37 -17.25
N ASP A 100 -12.10 1.39 -17.90
CA ASP A 100 -12.68 0.07 -18.18
C ASP A 100 -12.25 -1.02 -17.19
N ASP A 101 -11.55 -0.68 -16.10
CA ASP A 101 -11.12 -1.65 -15.10
C ASP A 101 -12.27 -2.06 -14.19
N SER A 102 -13.07 -3.02 -14.67
CA SER A 102 -14.19 -3.60 -13.94
C SER A 102 -13.80 -4.18 -12.56
N THR A 103 -12.55 -4.62 -12.39
CA THR A 103 -12.05 -5.15 -11.12
C THR A 103 -11.85 -4.03 -10.10
N MET A 104 -11.25 -2.92 -10.52
CA MET A 104 -11.12 -1.72 -9.68
C MET A 104 -12.48 -1.14 -9.32
N ILE A 105 -13.38 -1.00 -10.30
CA ILE A 105 -14.74 -0.49 -10.08
C ILE A 105 -15.46 -1.35 -9.04
N LYS A 106 -15.36 -2.69 -9.15
CA LYS A 106 -15.97 -3.61 -8.18
C LYS A 106 -15.33 -3.50 -6.79
N HIS A 107 -14.02 -3.31 -6.69
CA HIS A 107 -13.32 -3.18 -5.41
C HIS A 107 -13.77 -1.95 -4.62
N PHE A 108 -13.97 -0.80 -5.27
CA PHE A 108 -14.37 0.43 -4.58
C PHE A 108 -15.88 0.63 -4.41
N LYS A 109 -16.73 -0.14 -5.11
CA LYS A 109 -18.20 -0.14 -4.92
C LYS A 109 -18.67 -0.92 -3.68
N GLN A 110 -17.82 -1.77 -3.12
CA GLN A 110 -18.06 -2.50 -1.86
C GLN A 110 -17.72 -1.60 -0.67
#